data_AF-A0A7Y9UFG1-F1
#
_entry.id   AF-A0A7Y9UFG1-F1
#
_cell.length_a   1.000
_cell.length_b   1.000
_cell.length_c   1.000
_cell.angle_alpha   90.00
_cell.angle_beta   90.00
_cell.angle_gamma   90.00
#
_symmetry.space_group_name_H-M   'P 1'
#
loop_
_entity.id
_entity.type
_entity.pdbx_description
1 polymer ?
#
loop_
_entity_poly.entity_id
_entity_poly.type
_entity_poly.pdbx_seq_one_letter_code
_entity_poly.pdbx_strand_id
1 'polypeptide(L)' 'MFKFIRDMLRGSADRKSSSGFDIYEARVQKTGRSRWEWFLYDGAGHLVMQGIERRRSAAIYAKNRALFLLLSNRRISR' A
#
# COMPACT_ATOMS: atom_id res chain seq x y z
N MET A 1 -3.00 -18.10 -11.66
CA MET A 1 -2.97 -17.19 -10.48
C MET A 1 -1.56 -16.97 -9.93
N PHE A 2 -0.66 -17.97 -9.98
CA PHE A 2 0.77 -17.88 -9.64
C PHE A 2 1.64 -16.91 -10.49
N LYS A 3 1.06 -16.18 -11.45
CA LYS A 3 1.80 -15.25 -12.33
C LYS A 3 2.17 -13.94 -11.58
N PHE A 4 1.29 -13.48 -10.68
CA PHE A 4 1.46 -12.23 -9.92
C PHE A 4 2.59 -12.31 -8.87
N ILE A 5 2.79 -13.47 -8.26
CA ILE A 5 3.84 -13.70 -7.26
C ILE A 5 5.23 -13.71 -7.93
N ARG A 6 5.33 -14.21 -9.18
CA ARG A 6 6.60 -14.28 -9.92
C ARG A 6 7.08 -12.92 -10.38
N ASP A 7 6.16 -12.04 -10.78
CA ASP A 7 6.50 -10.68 -11.18
C ASP A 7 6.88 -9.80 -9.97
N MET A 8 6.38 -10.13 -8.77
CA MET A 8 6.75 -9.47 -7.50
C MET A 8 8.18 -9.82 -7.03
N LEU A 9 8.72 -10.98 -7.42
CA LEU A 9 10.04 -11.47 -6.97
C LEU A 9 11.22 -11.13 -7.89
N ARG A 10 11.01 -10.44 -9.03
CA ARG A 10 12.08 -10.17 -10.00
C ARG A 10 12.51 -8.71 -10.11
N GLY A 11 11.85 -7.79 -9.41
CA GLY A 11 12.02 -6.34 -9.65
C GLY A 11 12.31 -5.46 -8.44
N SER A 12 12.42 -6.01 -7.22
CA SER A 12 12.74 -5.21 -6.04
C SER A 12 14.26 -5.08 -5.86
N ALA A 13 14.93 -4.61 -6.91
CA ALA A 13 16.25 -4.00 -6.76
C ALA A 13 16.07 -2.78 -5.85
N ASP A 14 16.83 -2.78 -4.76
CA ASP A 14 17.05 -1.70 -3.79
C ASP A 14 16.99 -0.31 -4.44
N ARG A 15 15.79 0.27 -4.50
CA ARG A 15 15.58 1.65 -4.89
C ARG A 15 15.44 2.45 -3.61
N LYS A 16 16.59 2.78 -3.01
CA LYS A 16 16.67 3.97 -2.14
C LYS A 16 16.19 5.16 -2.97
N SER A 17 14.99 5.66 -2.66
CA SER A 17 14.53 6.94 -3.18
C SER A 17 15.59 7.99 -2.82
N SER A 18 16.32 8.47 -3.82
CA SER A 18 17.25 9.60 -3.68
C SER A 18 16.52 10.94 -3.51
N SER A 19 15.20 10.94 -3.61
CA SER A 19 14.36 12.10 -3.41
C SER A 19 13.87 12.12 -1.96
N GLY A 20 13.93 13.28 -1.29
CA GLY A 20 13.39 13.48 0.06
C GLY A 20 11.86 13.37 0.17
N PHE A 21 11.21 12.70 -0.78
CA PHE A 21 9.77 12.47 -0.81
C PHE A 21 9.46 11.05 -0.34
N ASP A 22 8.36 10.95 0.39
CA ASP A 22 7.85 9.69 0.87
C ASP A 22 6.97 9.03 -0.18
N ILE A 23 7.50 7.94 -0.74
CA ILE A 23 6.77 7.11 -1.70
C ILE A 23 6.02 6.05 -0.91
N TYR A 24 4.73 5.88 -1.22
CA TYR A 24 3.92 4.78 -0.72
C TYR A 24 3.16 4.11 -1.85
N GLU A 25 3.05 2.79 -1.76
CA GLU A 25 2.25 1.99 -2.68
C GLU A 25 0.97 1.49 -2.01
N ALA A 26 -0.18 1.74 -2.65
CA ALA A 26 -1.49 1.48 -2.06
C ALA A 26 -2.29 0.45 -2.88
N ARG A 27 -2.42 -0.78 -2.36
CA ARG A 27 -3.06 -1.92 -3.04
C ARG A 27 -4.42 -2.30 -2.45
N VAL A 28 -5.30 -2.88 -3.27
CA VAL A 28 -6.57 -3.51 -2.85
C VAL A 28 -6.70 -4.85 -3.55
N GLN A 29 -7.00 -5.91 -2.82
CA GLN A 29 -7.23 -7.25 -3.36
C GLN A 29 -8.50 -7.87 -2.79
N LYS A 30 -9.18 -8.71 -3.58
CA LYS A 30 -10.34 -9.46 -3.09
C LYS A 30 -9.85 -10.73 -2.38
N THR A 31 -10.22 -10.93 -1.13
CA THR A 31 -9.89 -12.14 -0.36
C THR A 31 -11.15 -12.93 0.00
N GLY A 32 -11.47 -13.91 -0.85
CA GLY A 32 -12.68 -14.74 -0.70
C GLY A 32 -13.94 -14.12 -1.31
N ARG A 33 -15.13 -14.59 -0.89
CA ARG A 33 -16.40 -14.26 -1.54
C ARG A 33 -16.83 -12.80 -1.31
N SER A 34 -16.62 -12.27 -0.11
CA SER A 34 -17.18 -10.99 0.34
C SER A 34 -16.21 -10.12 1.16
N ARG A 35 -14.90 -10.36 1.04
CA ARG A 35 -13.89 -9.55 1.73
C ARG A 35 -12.90 -8.95 0.74
N TRP A 36 -12.48 -7.74 1.06
CA TRP A 36 -11.53 -6.94 0.31
C TRP A 36 -10.47 -6.47 1.27
N GLU A 37 -9.23 -6.91 1.06
CA GLU A 37 -8.08 -6.44 1.79
C GLU A 37 -7.47 -5.24 1.10
N TRP A 38 -6.94 -4.32 1.88
CA TRP A 38 -6.13 -3.21 1.39
C TRP A 38 -4.81 -3.15 2.15
N PHE A 39 -3.78 -2.64 1.48
CA PHE A 39 -2.41 -2.57 1.99
C PHE A 39 -1.78 -1.24 1.60
N LEU A 40 -0.91 -0.73 2.47
CA LEU A 40 0.00 0.37 2.21
C LEU A 40 1.43 -0.12 2.43
N TYR A 41 2.28 0.04 1.43
CA TYR A 41 3.71 -0.24 1.51
C TYR A 41 4.50 1.07 1.44
N ASP A 42 5.67 1.12 2.05
CA ASP A 42 6.63 2.20 1.82
C ASP A 42 7.34 2.03 0.46
N GLY A 43 8.18 3.00 0.08
CA GLY A 43 8.94 2.97 -1.15
C GLY A 43 9.98 1.84 -1.23
N ALA A 44 10.32 1.22 -0.10
CA ALA A 44 11.19 0.05 -0.03
C ALA A 44 10.38 -1.27 -0.09
N GLY A 45 9.05 -1.20 -0.17
CA GLY A 45 8.16 -2.36 -0.22
C GLY A 45 7.83 -2.96 1.14
N HIS A 46 8.13 -2.29 2.26
CA HIS A 46 7.72 -2.76 3.59
C HIS A 46 6.27 -2.43 3.85
N LEU A 47 5.53 -3.37 4.44
CA LEU A 47 4.14 -3.17 4.80
C LEU A 47 4.03 -2.17 5.97
N VAL A 48 3.36 -1.03 5.71
CA VAL A 48 3.16 0.04 6.69
C VAL A 48 1.79 -0.10 7.37
N MET A 49 0.74 -0.39 6.59
CA MET A 49 -0.63 -0.57 7.11
C MET A 49 -1.42 -1.55 6.26
N GLN A 50 -2.44 -2.17 6.86
CA GLN A 50 -3.39 -3.02 6.16
C GLN A 50 -4.76 -3.02 6.85
N GLY A 51 -5.78 -3.49 6.14
CA GLY A 51 -7.10 -3.70 6.70
C GLY A 51 -8.02 -4.51 5.78
N ILE A 52 -9.21 -4.83 6.30
CA ILE A 52 -10.20 -5.68 5.62
C ILE A 52 -11.54 -4.96 5.62
N GLU A 53 -12.22 -4.99 4.47
CA GLU A 53 -13.54 -4.42 4.27
C GLU A 53 -14.47 -5.38 3.54
N ARG A 54 -15.78 -5.24 3.76
CA ARG A 54 -16.79 -6.09 3.09
C ARG A 54 -17.06 -5.69 1.65
N ARG A 55 -16.80 -4.43 1.28
CA ARG A 55 -17.08 -3.87 -0.04
C ARG A 55 -15.80 -3.29 -0.65
N ARG A 56 -15.66 -3.40 -1.96
CA ARG A 56 -14.51 -2.84 -2.69
C ARG A 56 -14.38 -1.34 -2.48
N SER A 57 -15.50 -0.61 -2.56
CA SER A 57 -15.53 0.84 -2.36
C SER A 57 -15.08 1.23 -0.95
N ALA A 58 -15.52 0.48 0.06
CA ALA A 58 -15.07 0.68 1.44
C ALA A 58 -13.56 0.43 1.57
N ALA A 59 -13.02 -0.64 0.98
CA ALA A 59 -11.57 -0.91 0.98
C ALA A 59 -10.77 0.21 0.31
N ILE A 60 -11.24 0.73 -0.83
CA ILE A 60 -10.59 1.85 -1.53
C ILE A 60 -10.60 3.11 -0.66
N TYR A 61 -11.75 3.42 -0.04
CA TYR A 61 -11.87 4.58 0.84
C TYR A 61 -10.96 4.45 2.06
N ALA A 62 -11.00 3.32 2.75
CA ALA A 62 -10.18 3.06 3.93
C ALA A 62 -8.69 3.19 3.61
N LYS A 63 -8.24 2.58 2.50
CA LYS A 63 -6.87 2.70 1.99
C LYS A 63 -6.46 4.15 1.72
N ASN A 64 -7.28 4.90 0.98
CA ASN A 64 -6.97 6.28 0.62
C ASN A 64 -6.97 7.20 1.85
N ARG A 65 -7.88 6.97 2.80
CA ARG A 65 -7.91 7.69 4.08
C ARG A 65 -6.66 7.40 4.91
N ALA A 66 -6.26 6.13 5.00
CA ALA A 66 -5.03 5.75 5.69
C ALA A 66 -3.80 6.42 5.06
N LEU A 67 -3.69 6.40 3.73
CA LEU A 67 -2.60 7.06 3.00
C LEU A 67 -2.59 8.58 3.24
N PHE A 68 -3.76 9.22 3.20
CA PHE A 68 -3.89 10.65 3.49
C PHE A 68 -3.40 10.99 4.90
N LEU A 69 -3.81 10.23 5.91
CA LEU A 69 -3.37 10.44 7.29
C LEU A 69 -1.87 10.23 7.44
N LEU A 70 -1.32 9.21 6.77
CA LEU A 70 0.11 8.90 6.78
C LEU A 70 0.94 10.05 6.19
N LEU A 71 0.49 10.62 5.07
CA LEU A 71 1.12 11.78 4.43
C LEU A 71 0.94 13.07 5.25
N SER A 72 -0.20 13.20 5.94
CA SER A 72 -0.52 14.39 6.74
C SER A 72 0.19 14.41 8.11
N ASN A 73 0.57 13.23 8.64
CA ASN A 73 1.28 13.10 9.93
C ASN A 73 2.81 13.06 9.77
N ARG A 74 3.33 13.08 8.54
CA ARG A 74 4.74 13.35 8.28
C ARG A 74 4.99 14.80 8.68
N ARG A 75 5.64 15.00 9.83
CA ARG A 75 6.05 16.33 10.27
C ARG A 75 6.74 17.04 9.10
N ILE A 76 6.19 18.18 8.70
CA ILE A 76 6.97 19.21 8.04
C ILE A 76 8.00 19.61 9.09
N SER A 77 9.17 18.97 9.05
CA SER A 77 10.33 19.41 9.82
C SER A 77 10.63 20.83 9.33
N ARG A 78 10.17 21.82 10.10
CA ARG A 78 10.58 23.22 9.96
C ARG A 78 12.00 23.39 10.48
#